data_AF-A0A8J5W2E4-F1
#
_entry.id   AF-A0A8J5W2E4-F1
#
_cell.length_a   1.000
_cell.length_b   1.000
_cell.length_c   1.000
_cell.angle_alpha   90.00
_cell.angle_beta   90.00
_cell.angle_gamma   90.00
#
_symmetry.space_group_name_H-M   'P 1'
#
loop_
_entity.id
_entity.type
_entity.pdbx_description
1 polymer ?
#
loop_
_entity_poly.entity_id
_entity_poly.type
_entity_poly.pdbx_seq_one_letter_code
_entity_poly.pdbx_strand_id
1 'polypeptide(L)'
;MVGCEFLDHDAIGESRIGISVADATDYTKNESDLVLTQPSLIPASSAVKISREICQMMKGYIIYTVSSTIHLFGVCAILLLWNFDLTSFLALVIAAFNYCTSFAMLFERMKLSKSPDILRVKKIIARGAAFGSYIVLSTANFFRVATMTDLFSCKIEGKSLMSTDEEIRAALFLQMSRVNQTVALFAHSDDCCLIRCPGPVVTFVYIFTQIVATCKAVQGDLDFSVAKGVGWPKAGLIWLYNFVLLFAPVLICRSQMEACKICL
;
A
#
# COMPACT_ATOMS: atom_id res chain seq x y z
N MET A 1 30.07 -1.43 16.72
CA MET A 1 31.50 -1.27 17.06
C MET A 1 32.31 -1.47 15.78
N VAL A 2 33.45 -0.79 15.62
CA VAL A 2 34.37 -1.04 14.50
C VAL A 2 35.64 -1.63 15.10
N GLY A 3 36.09 -2.79 14.61
CA GLY A 3 37.33 -3.42 15.08
C GLY A 3 38.17 -3.98 13.94
N CYS A 4 39.42 -4.31 14.27
CA CYS A 4 40.44 -4.75 13.32
C CYS A 4 41.30 -5.88 13.89
N GLU A 5 41.61 -5.82 15.17
CA GLU A 5 42.54 -6.74 15.82
C GLU A 5 41.82 -8.00 16.30
N PHE A 6 42.59 -9.07 16.53
CA PHE A 6 42.07 -10.32 17.09
C PHE A 6 41.38 -10.06 18.44
N LEU A 7 41.93 -9.19 19.29
CA LEU A 7 41.38 -8.87 20.62
C LEU A 7 40.02 -8.14 20.56
N ASP A 8 39.64 -7.57 19.42
CA ASP A 8 38.36 -6.85 19.28
C ASP A 8 37.15 -7.78 19.15
N HIS A 9 37.36 -9.09 18.96
CA HIS A 9 36.28 -10.06 18.66
C HIS A 9 35.17 -10.09 19.73
N ASP A 10 35.53 -10.15 21.02
CA ASP A 10 34.56 -10.19 22.12
C ASP A 10 33.67 -8.95 22.12
N ALA A 11 34.30 -7.77 21.98
CA ALA A 11 33.60 -6.50 22.00
C ALA A 11 32.77 -6.26 20.71
N ILE A 12 33.18 -6.84 19.58
CA ILE A 12 32.36 -6.91 18.36
C ILE A 12 31.13 -7.80 18.60
N GLY A 13 31.32 -9.00 19.16
CA GLY A 13 30.25 -9.95 19.45
C GLY A 13 29.24 -9.44 20.49
N GLU A 14 29.67 -8.62 21.45
CA GLU A 14 28.77 -7.96 22.40
C GLU A 14 28.05 -6.74 21.82
N SER A 15 28.53 -6.21 20.69
CA SER A 15 27.95 -5.00 20.10
C SER A 15 26.66 -5.29 19.33
N ARG A 16 25.77 -4.28 19.24
CA ARG A 16 24.53 -4.43 18.46
C ARG A 16 24.75 -4.60 16.96
N ILE A 17 25.87 -4.07 16.45
CA ILE A 17 26.28 -4.13 15.05
C ILE A 17 27.82 -4.12 15.05
N GLY A 18 28.42 -5.26 14.71
CA GLY A 18 29.85 -5.45 14.55
C GLY A 18 30.32 -5.10 13.14
N ILE A 19 31.32 -4.23 13.00
CA ILE A 19 31.91 -3.85 11.71
C ILE A 19 33.40 -4.15 11.70
N SER A 20 33.86 -4.94 10.73
CA SER A 20 35.28 -5.23 10.53
C SER A 20 35.83 -4.46 9.33
N VAL A 21 37.04 -3.90 9.47
CA VAL A 21 37.76 -3.28 8.35
C VAL A 21 38.31 -4.33 7.38
N ALA A 22 38.65 -3.92 6.16
CA ALA A 22 39.13 -4.84 5.11
C ALA A 22 40.37 -5.64 5.53
N ASP A 23 41.27 -5.01 6.28
CA ASP A 23 42.53 -5.58 6.73
C ASP A 23 42.42 -6.31 8.08
N ALA A 24 41.20 -6.48 8.62
CA ALA A 24 40.97 -7.16 9.89
C ALA A 24 41.34 -8.65 9.81
N THR A 25 41.67 -9.25 10.96
CA THR A 25 41.95 -10.69 11.04
C THR A 25 40.73 -11.53 10.64
N ASP A 26 40.93 -12.71 10.07
CA ASP A 26 39.83 -13.58 9.62
C ASP A 26 38.89 -13.96 10.77
N TYR A 27 39.42 -14.03 11.98
CA TYR A 27 38.63 -14.26 13.19
C TYR A 27 37.70 -13.08 13.50
N THR A 28 38.22 -11.85 13.50
CA THR A 28 37.43 -10.62 13.68
C THR A 28 36.37 -10.46 12.57
N LYS A 29 36.71 -10.81 11.33
CA LYS A 29 35.76 -10.81 10.20
C LYS A 29 34.62 -11.80 10.38
N ASN A 30 34.90 -12.98 10.92
CA ASN A 30 33.90 -14.01 11.17
C ASN A 30 32.90 -13.61 12.26
N GLU A 31 33.34 -12.85 13.27
CA GLU A 31 32.48 -12.34 14.35
C GLU A 31 31.69 -11.08 13.98
N SER A 32 32.03 -10.40 12.88
CA SER A 32 31.37 -9.15 12.49
C SER A 32 30.15 -9.35 11.60
N ASP A 33 29.10 -8.55 11.83
CA ASP A 33 27.90 -8.50 10.97
C ASP A 33 28.16 -7.88 9.60
N LEU A 34 29.15 -6.98 9.51
CA LEU A 34 29.50 -6.25 8.29
C LEU A 34 31.02 -6.17 8.11
N VAL A 35 31.53 -6.69 7.00
CA VAL A 35 32.94 -6.57 6.62
C VAL A 35 33.11 -5.53 5.53
N LEU A 36 33.93 -4.51 5.76
CA LEU A 36 34.24 -3.49 4.76
C LEU A 36 35.22 -4.06 3.73
N THR A 37 34.91 -3.89 2.45
CA THR A 37 35.78 -4.35 1.35
C THR A 37 36.89 -3.37 1.00
N GLN A 38 36.84 -2.16 1.57
CA GLN A 38 37.84 -1.12 1.39
C GLN A 38 38.22 -0.57 2.78
N PRO A 39 39.49 -0.16 2.99
CA PRO A 39 39.97 0.35 4.28
C PRO A 39 39.44 1.76 4.63
N SER A 40 38.39 2.24 3.96
CA SER A 40 37.81 3.57 4.17
C SER A 40 36.53 3.51 5.02
N LEU A 41 36.24 4.60 5.74
CA LEU A 41 34.99 4.78 6.50
C LEU A 41 33.80 5.17 5.60
N ILE A 42 34.05 5.47 4.33
CA ILE A 42 33.03 5.86 3.35
C ILE A 42 31.99 4.72 3.17
N PRO A 43 32.40 3.46 2.90
CA PRO A 43 31.52 2.29 2.89
C PRO A 43 30.61 2.17 4.12
N ALA A 44 31.14 2.39 5.33
CA ALA A 44 30.35 2.32 6.55
C ALA A 44 29.25 3.40 6.59
N SER A 45 29.61 4.64 6.24
CA SER A 45 28.62 5.73 6.17
C SER A 45 27.57 5.49 5.06
N SER A 46 27.97 4.90 3.93
CA SER A 46 27.08 4.55 2.83
C SER A 46 26.12 3.42 3.21
N ALA A 47 26.62 2.39 3.91
CA ALA A 47 25.81 1.30 4.44
C ALA A 47 24.72 1.81 5.39
N VAL A 48 25.05 2.77 6.26
CA VAL A 48 24.06 3.41 7.14
C VAL A 48 22.99 4.17 6.35
N LYS A 49 23.35 4.87 5.26
CA LYS A 49 22.39 5.56 4.40
C LYS A 49 21.43 4.57 3.72
N ILE A 50 21.97 3.51 3.12
CA ILE A 50 21.19 2.44 2.47
C ILE A 50 20.27 1.75 3.48
N SER A 51 20.78 1.43 4.67
CA SER A 51 19.98 0.82 5.74
C SER A 51 18.77 1.69 6.13
N ARG A 52 18.94 3.02 6.19
CA ARG A 52 17.83 3.95 6.46
C ARG A 52 16.80 3.96 5.33
N GLU A 53 17.24 3.92 4.07
CA GLU A 53 16.32 3.81 2.91
C GLU A 53 15.50 2.53 2.97
N ILE A 54 16.15 1.38 3.24
CA ILE A 54 15.49 0.08 3.38
C ILE A 54 14.49 0.09 4.55
N CYS A 55 14.87 0.66 5.70
CA CYS A 55 13.98 0.74 6.86
C CYS A 55 12.70 1.53 6.55
N GLN A 56 12.81 2.66 5.84
CA GLN A 56 11.63 3.43 5.43
C GLN A 56 10.78 2.66 4.43
N MET A 57 11.40 2.03 3.43
CA MET A 57 10.71 1.19 2.45
C MET A 57 9.92 0.07 3.12
N MET A 58 10.53 -0.62 4.10
CA MET A 58 9.86 -1.67 4.86
C MET A 58 8.65 -1.15 5.64
N LYS A 59 8.68 0.07 6.19
CA LYS A 59 7.53 0.64 6.89
C LYS A 59 6.33 0.82 5.96
N GLY A 60 6.55 1.43 4.79
CA GLY A 60 5.49 1.61 3.80
C GLY A 60 4.95 0.26 3.31
N TYR A 61 5.84 -0.68 3.00
CA TYR A 61 5.46 -2.03 2.61
C TYR A 61 4.60 -2.76 3.66
N ILE A 62 4.97 -2.68 4.95
CA ILE A 62 4.20 -3.31 6.03
C ILE A 62 2.82 -2.66 6.18
N ILE A 63 2.73 -1.32 6.13
CA ILE A 63 1.45 -0.61 6.21
C ILE A 63 0.53 -1.06 5.07
N TYR A 64 1.05 -1.11 3.85
CA TYR A 64 0.30 -1.58 2.68
C TYR A 64 -0.16 -3.03 2.84
N THR A 65 0.75 -3.94 3.20
CA THR A 65 0.46 -5.38 3.29
C THR A 65 -0.59 -5.67 4.36
N VAL A 66 -0.47 -5.03 5.54
CA VAL A 66 -1.46 -5.17 6.61
C VAL A 66 -2.81 -4.58 6.20
N SER A 67 -2.81 -3.41 5.55
CA SER A 67 -4.06 -2.77 5.10
C SER A 67 -4.76 -3.58 4.00
N SER A 68 -4.03 -4.09 3.02
CA SER A 68 -4.59 -4.89 1.92
C SER A 68 -5.12 -6.25 2.39
N THR A 69 -4.48 -6.90 3.36
CA THR A 69 -4.98 -8.16 3.93
C THR A 69 -6.27 -7.97 4.72
N ILE A 70 -6.35 -6.90 5.52
CA ILE A 70 -7.59 -6.53 6.23
C ILE A 70 -8.69 -6.17 5.24
N HIS A 71 -8.38 -5.45 4.16
CA HIS A 71 -9.36 -5.14 3.13
C HIS A 71 -9.90 -6.40 2.47
N LEU A 72 -9.02 -7.33 2.04
CA LEU A 72 -9.44 -8.59 1.43
C LEU A 72 -10.34 -9.40 2.37
N PHE A 73 -9.94 -9.54 3.64
CA PHE A 73 -10.73 -10.26 4.63
C PHE A 73 -12.07 -9.58 4.91
N GLY A 74 -12.07 -8.25 5.04
CA GLY A 74 -13.27 -7.46 5.27
C GLY A 74 -14.24 -7.51 4.09
N VAL A 75 -13.74 -7.52 2.85
CA VAL A 75 -14.55 -7.76 1.65
C VAL A 75 -15.17 -9.15 1.68
N CYS A 76 -14.39 -10.20 1.96
CA CYS A 76 -14.95 -11.55 2.09
C CYS A 76 -16.07 -11.60 3.14
N ALA A 77 -15.89 -10.92 4.28
CA ALA A 77 -16.93 -10.83 5.31
C ALA A 77 -18.19 -10.08 4.82
N ILE A 78 -18.04 -8.95 4.11
CA ILE A 78 -19.16 -8.21 3.52
C ILE A 78 -19.91 -9.10 2.51
N LEU A 79 -19.19 -9.78 1.62
CA LEU A 79 -19.78 -10.66 0.61
C LEU A 79 -20.60 -11.80 1.25
N LEU A 80 -20.06 -12.41 2.31
CA LEU A 80 -20.76 -13.44 3.09
C LEU A 80 -22.02 -12.91 3.79
N LEU A 81 -21.95 -11.71 4.40
CA LEU A 81 -23.08 -11.12 5.11
C LEU A 81 -24.27 -10.79 4.19
N TRP A 82 -24.00 -10.48 2.92
CA TRP A 82 -25.02 -10.12 1.93
C TRP A 82 -25.34 -11.24 0.93
N ASN A 83 -24.81 -12.46 1.11
CA ASN A 83 -24.96 -13.59 0.20
C ASN A 83 -24.65 -13.21 -1.27
N PHE A 84 -23.59 -12.45 -1.48
CA PHE A 84 -23.18 -11.99 -2.81
C PHE A 84 -21.81 -12.58 -3.14
N ASP A 85 -21.73 -13.37 -4.22
CA ASP A 85 -20.48 -14.00 -4.63
C ASP A 85 -19.75 -13.15 -5.67
N LEU A 86 -18.47 -12.89 -5.41
CA LEU A 86 -17.54 -12.36 -6.39
C LEU A 86 -16.90 -13.52 -7.14
N THR A 87 -16.87 -13.46 -8.48
CA THR A 87 -16.28 -14.53 -9.28
C THR A 87 -14.82 -14.77 -8.89
N SER A 88 -14.41 -16.03 -8.71
CA SER A 88 -13.05 -16.43 -8.33
C SER A 88 -11.98 -15.81 -9.23
N PHE A 89 -12.27 -15.64 -10.52
CA PHE A 89 -11.36 -15.01 -11.48
C PHE A 89 -11.15 -13.51 -11.21
N LEU A 90 -12.20 -12.76 -10.85
CA LEU A 90 -12.09 -11.35 -10.46
C LEU A 90 -11.22 -11.19 -9.22
N ALA A 91 -11.46 -12.04 -8.21
CA ALA A 91 -10.67 -12.06 -6.98
C ALA A 91 -9.19 -12.36 -7.28
N LEU A 92 -8.91 -13.32 -8.18
CA LEU A 92 -7.57 -13.65 -8.62
C LEU A 92 -6.87 -12.47 -9.29
N VAL A 93 -7.55 -11.74 -10.18
CA VAL A 93 -6.95 -10.58 -10.86
C VAL A 93 -6.68 -9.43 -9.88
N ILE A 94 -7.58 -9.17 -8.93
CA ILE A 94 -7.33 -8.20 -7.85
C ILE A 94 -6.10 -8.61 -7.04
N ALA A 95 -6.00 -9.88 -6.65
CA ALA A 95 -4.86 -10.39 -5.90
C ALA A 95 -3.55 -10.26 -6.70
N ALA A 96 -3.57 -10.56 -7.99
CA ALA A 96 -2.42 -10.41 -8.88
C ALA A 96 -1.97 -8.93 -8.98
N PHE A 97 -2.90 -8.00 -9.16
CA PHE A 97 -2.58 -6.56 -9.19
C PHE A 97 -2.02 -6.05 -7.86
N ASN A 98 -2.58 -6.52 -6.73
CA ASN A 98 -2.04 -6.19 -5.41
C ASN A 98 -0.61 -6.71 -5.23
N TYR A 99 -0.34 -7.95 -5.68
CA TYR A 99 1.00 -8.51 -5.62
C TYR A 99 2.01 -7.74 -6.49
N CYS A 100 1.60 -7.33 -7.69
CA CYS A 100 2.42 -6.49 -8.56
C CYS A 100 2.80 -5.16 -7.89
N THR A 101 1.86 -4.52 -7.20
CA THR A 101 2.13 -3.27 -6.48
C THR A 101 2.97 -3.47 -5.22
N SER A 102 2.69 -4.52 -4.43
CA SER A 102 3.56 -4.95 -3.32
C SER A 102 5.00 -5.12 -3.76
N PHE A 103 5.21 -5.81 -4.87
CA PHE A 103 6.54 -6.04 -5.43
C PHE A 103 7.18 -4.74 -5.94
N ALA A 104 6.41 -3.88 -6.62
CA ALA A 104 6.90 -2.59 -7.10
C ALA A 104 7.40 -1.67 -5.96
N MET A 105 6.74 -1.70 -4.80
CA MET A 105 7.16 -0.93 -3.62
C MET A 105 8.52 -1.38 -3.07
N LEU A 106 8.95 -2.62 -3.31
CA LEU A 106 10.27 -3.12 -2.87
C LEU A 106 11.43 -2.55 -3.70
N PHE A 107 11.16 -2.00 -4.89
CA PHE A 107 12.16 -1.34 -5.73
C PHE A 107 12.12 0.18 -5.62
N GLU A 108 11.21 0.71 -4.80
CA GLU A 108 11.05 2.14 -4.65
C GLU A 108 12.12 2.73 -3.73
N ARG A 109 12.89 3.69 -4.26
CA ARG A 109 13.84 4.45 -3.45
C ARG A 109 13.11 5.47 -2.60
N MET A 110 13.03 5.20 -1.30
CA MET A 110 12.50 6.12 -0.29
C MET A 110 13.49 7.24 0.02
N LYS A 111 12.97 8.41 0.40
CA LYS A 111 13.81 9.51 0.86
C LYS A 111 14.45 9.16 2.20
N LEU A 112 15.74 9.48 2.36
CA LEU A 112 16.43 9.28 3.63
C LEU A 112 15.70 9.97 4.79
N SER A 113 15.43 9.21 5.85
CA SER A 113 15.09 9.81 7.15
C SER A 113 16.31 10.55 7.72
N LYS A 114 16.07 11.78 8.19
CA LYS A 114 17.10 12.65 8.75
C LYS A 114 17.69 12.08 10.05
N SER A 115 16.88 11.37 10.83
CA SER A 115 17.25 10.75 12.09
C SER A 115 17.25 9.21 11.99
N PRO A 116 18.06 8.52 12.81
CA PRO A 116 17.95 7.08 12.96
C PRO A 116 16.54 6.75 13.47
N ASP A 117 15.87 5.86 12.75
CA ASP A 117 14.48 5.54 13.00
C ASP A 117 14.37 4.11 13.51
N ILE A 118 13.57 3.92 14.56
CA ILE A 118 13.37 2.61 15.19
C ILE A 118 12.08 2.02 14.62
N LEU A 119 12.18 0.79 14.10
CA LEU A 119 11.03 0.05 13.59
C LEU A 119 10.09 -0.34 14.74
N ARG A 120 9.16 0.55 15.10
CA ARG A 120 8.11 0.28 16.09
C ARG A 120 6.98 -0.51 15.45
N VAL A 121 7.21 -1.81 15.23
CA VAL A 121 6.30 -2.73 14.54
C VAL A 121 4.85 -2.60 15.00
N LYS A 122 4.60 -2.55 16.32
CA LYS A 122 3.25 -2.38 16.89
C LYS A 122 2.52 -1.13 16.37
N LYS A 123 3.21 0.01 16.26
CA LYS A 123 2.62 1.26 15.76
C LYS A 123 2.34 1.20 14.25
N ILE A 124 3.22 0.54 13.51
CA ILE A 124 3.11 0.39 12.04
C ILE A 124 1.92 -0.51 11.70
N ILE A 125 1.79 -1.65 12.38
CA ILE A 125 0.64 -2.55 12.23
C ILE A 125 -0.66 -1.85 12.63
N ALA A 126 -0.67 -1.12 13.74
CA ALA A 126 -1.87 -0.38 14.16
C ALA A 126 -2.32 0.66 13.12
N ARG A 127 -1.37 1.38 12.50
CA ARG A 127 -1.66 2.31 11.39
C ARG A 127 -2.21 1.57 10.17
N GLY A 128 -1.56 0.48 9.74
CA GLY A 128 -2.03 -0.36 8.63
C GLY A 128 -3.44 -0.91 8.88
N ALA A 129 -3.73 -1.32 10.12
CA ALA A 129 -5.05 -1.78 10.51
C ALA A 129 -6.11 -0.68 10.49
N ALA A 130 -5.79 0.52 10.96
CA ALA A 130 -6.70 1.66 10.89
C ALA A 130 -7.07 2.01 9.44
N PHE A 131 -6.07 2.06 8.54
CA PHE A 131 -6.30 2.29 7.10
C PHE A 131 -7.07 1.14 6.44
N GLY A 132 -6.75 -0.12 6.76
CA GLY A 132 -7.49 -1.29 6.29
C GLY A 132 -8.96 -1.24 6.68
N SER A 133 -9.26 -1.01 7.96
CA SER A 133 -10.63 -0.91 8.47
C SER A 133 -11.41 0.24 7.84
N TYR A 134 -10.77 1.40 7.63
CA TYR A 134 -11.37 2.53 6.93
C TYR A 134 -11.81 2.17 5.51
N ILE A 135 -10.94 1.45 4.79
CA ILE A 135 -11.20 1.00 3.43
C ILE A 135 -12.31 -0.04 3.36
N VAL A 136 -12.33 -1.00 4.28
CA VAL A 136 -13.42 -1.97 4.40
C VAL A 136 -14.75 -1.26 4.60
N LEU A 137 -14.80 -0.24 5.47
CA LEU A 137 -16.00 0.55 5.70
C LEU A 137 -16.42 1.33 4.46
N SER A 138 -15.48 1.85 3.68
CA SER A 138 -15.80 2.48 2.39
C SER A 138 -16.36 1.47 1.41
N THR A 139 -15.74 0.30 1.25
CA THR A 139 -16.24 -0.75 0.35
C THR A 139 -17.63 -1.24 0.77
N ALA A 140 -17.90 -1.37 2.08
CA ALA A 140 -19.23 -1.68 2.59
C ALA A 140 -20.26 -0.59 2.25
N ASN A 141 -19.89 0.68 2.41
CA ASN A 141 -20.75 1.80 2.04
C ASN A 141 -21.01 1.85 0.52
N PHE A 142 -19.98 1.60 -0.30
CA PHE A 142 -20.12 1.51 -1.74
C PHE A 142 -21.07 0.38 -2.13
N PHE A 143 -20.89 -0.81 -1.56
CA PHE A 143 -21.77 -1.96 -1.79
C PHE A 143 -23.21 -1.67 -1.37
N ARG A 144 -23.42 -1.06 -0.20
CA ARG A 144 -24.75 -0.63 0.26
C ARG A 144 -25.36 0.38 -0.69
N VAL A 145 -24.60 1.37 -1.16
CA VAL A 145 -25.11 2.39 -2.10
C VAL A 145 -25.47 1.76 -3.45
N ALA A 146 -24.64 0.84 -3.95
CA ALA A 146 -24.87 0.12 -5.20
C ALA A 146 -26.09 -0.81 -5.14
N THR A 147 -26.43 -1.34 -3.96
CA THR A 147 -27.56 -2.27 -3.77
C THR A 147 -28.85 -1.59 -3.35
N MET A 148 -28.80 -0.52 -2.54
CA MET A 148 -30.00 0.07 -1.91
C MET A 148 -30.47 1.38 -2.55
N THR A 149 -29.63 2.08 -3.30
CA THR A 149 -29.97 3.45 -3.74
C THR A 149 -30.10 3.59 -5.24
N ASP A 150 -31.24 4.13 -5.65
CA ASP A 150 -31.47 4.86 -6.91
C ASP A 150 -30.61 6.16 -7.02
N LEU A 151 -29.49 6.30 -6.29
CA LEU A 151 -28.64 7.50 -6.33
C LEU A 151 -27.94 7.69 -7.69
N PHE A 152 -27.88 6.63 -8.47
CA PHE A 152 -27.47 6.62 -9.86
C PHE A 152 -28.64 6.83 -10.86
N SER A 153 -29.86 7.08 -10.35
CA SER A 153 -31.05 7.48 -11.10
C SER A 153 -31.20 9.01 -11.16
N CYS A 154 -30.10 9.77 -11.22
CA CYS A 154 -30.18 11.16 -11.66
C CYS A 154 -30.50 11.20 -13.15
N LYS A 155 -31.79 11.09 -13.47
CA LYS A 155 -32.52 11.76 -14.57
C LYS A 155 -31.71 12.02 -15.86
N ILE A 156 -31.03 11.00 -16.37
CA ILE A 156 -30.60 10.90 -17.76
C ILE A 156 -31.20 9.56 -18.22
N GLU A 157 -32.40 9.62 -18.78
CA GLU A 157 -32.93 8.55 -19.65
C GLU A 157 -33.38 7.21 -19.03
N GLY A 158 -34.02 7.24 -17.86
CA GLY A 158 -35.04 6.23 -17.50
C GLY A 158 -34.60 4.74 -17.42
N LYS A 159 -33.32 4.45 -17.18
CA LYS A 159 -32.84 3.08 -16.91
C LYS A 159 -32.27 2.97 -15.50
N SER A 160 -32.77 2.01 -14.71
CA SER A 160 -32.16 1.63 -13.44
C SER A 160 -30.72 1.18 -13.69
N LEU A 161 -29.77 1.81 -12.99
CA LEU A 161 -28.38 1.79 -13.39
C LEU A 161 -27.60 0.55 -12.90
N MET A 162 -28.17 -0.32 -12.07
CA MET A 162 -27.60 -1.63 -11.74
C MET A 162 -28.73 -2.66 -11.72
N SER A 163 -29.13 -3.14 -12.90
CA SER A 163 -30.27 -4.07 -13.01
C SER A 163 -29.87 -5.53 -12.85
N THR A 164 -28.58 -5.83 -12.74
CA THR A 164 -28.04 -7.19 -12.87
C THR A 164 -26.84 -7.35 -11.95
N ASP A 165 -26.80 -8.44 -11.19
CA ASP A 165 -25.73 -8.79 -10.25
C ASP A 165 -24.33 -8.72 -10.89
N GLU A 166 -24.24 -8.99 -12.20
CA GLU A 166 -23.00 -8.90 -12.98
C GLU A 166 -22.44 -7.47 -13.07
N GLU A 167 -23.29 -6.45 -13.18
CA GLU A 167 -22.82 -5.06 -13.19
C GLU A 167 -22.26 -4.68 -11.81
N ILE A 168 -22.89 -5.17 -10.73
CA ILE A 168 -22.46 -4.93 -9.34
C ILE A 168 -21.09 -5.57 -9.11
N ARG A 169 -20.87 -6.81 -9.59
CA ARG A 169 -19.56 -7.48 -9.53
C ARG A 169 -18.46 -6.68 -10.22
N ALA A 170 -18.73 -6.18 -11.42
CA ALA A 170 -17.77 -5.37 -12.18
C ALA A 170 -17.48 -4.01 -11.53
N ALA A 171 -18.50 -3.38 -10.94
CA ALA A 171 -18.32 -2.12 -10.20
C ALA A 171 -17.50 -2.32 -8.91
N LEU A 172 -17.78 -3.40 -8.16
CA LEU A 172 -17.01 -3.81 -6.99
C LEU A 172 -15.57 -4.13 -7.37
N PHE A 173 -15.34 -4.86 -8.46
CA PHE A 173 -13.99 -5.14 -8.96
C PHE A 173 -13.19 -3.86 -9.22
N LEU A 174 -13.78 -2.90 -9.94
CA LEU A 174 -13.13 -1.63 -10.24
C LEU A 174 -12.86 -0.81 -8.97
N GLN A 175 -13.81 -0.80 -8.03
CA GLN A 175 -13.64 -0.13 -6.75
C GLN A 175 -12.53 -0.77 -5.92
N MET A 176 -12.54 -2.09 -5.73
CA MET A 176 -11.54 -2.80 -4.93
C MET A 176 -10.13 -2.67 -5.50
N SER A 177 -10.00 -2.78 -6.83
CA SER A 177 -8.73 -2.57 -7.53
C SER A 177 -8.20 -1.17 -7.23
N ARG A 178 -9.02 -0.13 -7.33
CA ARG A 178 -8.58 1.25 -7.09
C ARG A 178 -8.24 1.51 -5.63
N VAL A 179 -9.08 1.06 -4.69
CA VAL A 179 -8.84 1.36 -3.27
C VAL A 179 -7.57 0.69 -2.77
N ASN A 180 -7.29 -0.56 -3.17
CA ASN A 180 -6.02 -1.21 -2.82
C ASN A 180 -4.81 -0.43 -3.33
N GLN A 181 -4.89 0.07 -4.56
CA GLN A 181 -3.81 0.84 -5.17
C GLN A 181 -3.64 2.23 -4.53
N THR A 182 -4.73 2.83 -4.06
CA THR A 182 -4.71 4.07 -3.28
C THR A 182 -3.95 3.93 -1.95
N VAL A 183 -4.03 2.76 -1.28
CA VAL A 183 -3.26 2.51 -0.05
C VAL A 183 -1.76 2.62 -0.28
N ALA A 184 -1.27 2.14 -1.43
CA ALA A 184 0.15 2.19 -1.76
C ALA A 184 0.67 3.64 -1.79
N LEU A 185 -0.16 4.57 -2.28
CA LEU A 185 0.15 6.01 -2.30
C LEU A 185 0.27 6.58 -0.89
N PHE A 186 -0.59 6.16 0.03
CA PHE A 186 -0.58 6.65 1.43
C PHE A 186 0.48 6.02 2.30
N ALA A 187 0.85 4.78 2.02
CA ALA A 187 1.84 4.04 2.81
C ALA A 187 3.21 4.75 2.85
N HIS A 188 3.49 5.66 1.90
CA HIS A 188 4.75 6.40 1.76
C HIS A 188 4.76 7.77 2.45
N SER A 189 3.66 8.17 3.10
CA SER A 189 3.53 9.48 3.75
C SER A 189 3.87 9.38 5.24
N ASP A 190 5.11 9.69 5.61
CA ASP A 190 5.55 9.79 7.02
C ASP A 190 4.86 10.94 7.78
N ASP A 191 4.52 12.01 7.04
CA ASP A 191 3.77 13.15 7.54
C ASP A 191 2.33 13.06 7.05
N CYS A 192 1.40 13.01 8.01
CA CYS A 192 -0.06 12.89 7.86
C CYS A 192 -0.69 13.77 6.74
N CYS A 193 -0.03 14.83 6.26
CA CYS A 193 -0.64 15.88 5.46
C CYS A 193 -0.22 15.97 3.99
N LEU A 194 0.85 15.31 3.56
CA LEU A 194 1.29 15.41 2.18
C LEU A 194 1.08 14.07 1.50
N ILE A 195 0.13 14.00 0.56
CA ILE A 195 0.13 12.92 -0.43
C ILE A 195 1.45 13.05 -1.18
N ARG A 196 2.45 12.30 -0.76
CA ARG A 196 3.71 12.25 -1.48
C ARG A 196 3.54 11.23 -2.58
N CYS A 197 3.59 11.68 -3.83
CA CYS A 197 3.53 10.77 -4.97
C CYS A 197 4.62 9.71 -4.79
N PRO A 198 4.28 8.43 -4.94
CA PRO A 198 5.27 7.38 -4.89
C PRO A 198 6.27 7.57 -6.03
N GLY A 199 7.38 6.86 -5.93
CA GLY A 199 8.41 6.79 -6.93
C GLY A 199 7.86 6.39 -8.31
N PRO A 200 8.66 6.60 -9.36
CA PRO A 200 8.23 6.40 -10.74
C PRO A 200 7.80 4.95 -11.01
N VAL A 201 8.39 3.97 -10.32
CA VAL A 201 8.10 2.54 -10.49
C VAL A 201 6.68 2.19 -10.04
N VAL A 202 6.31 2.56 -8.81
CA VAL A 202 4.97 2.29 -8.28
C VAL A 202 3.92 3.12 -9.01
N THR A 203 4.24 4.35 -9.41
CA THR A 203 3.33 5.19 -10.21
C THR A 203 3.06 4.54 -11.58
N PHE A 204 4.07 4.00 -12.24
CA PHE A 204 3.91 3.31 -13.52
C PHE A 204 3.03 2.06 -13.38
N VAL A 205 3.31 1.22 -12.37
CA VAL A 205 2.51 0.01 -12.10
C VAL A 205 1.08 0.37 -11.73
N TYR A 206 0.88 1.44 -10.96
CA TYR A 206 -0.44 1.99 -10.65
C TYR A 206 -1.21 2.36 -11.92
N ILE A 207 -0.62 3.20 -12.78
CA ILE A 207 -1.28 3.66 -14.02
C ILE A 207 -1.60 2.47 -14.91
N PHE A 208 -0.66 1.56 -15.09
CA PHE A 208 -0.84 0.37 -15.92
C PHE A 208 -1.97 -0.53 -15.40
N THR A 209 -1.95 -0.89 -14.11
CA THR A 209 -2.99 -1.74 -13.51
C THR A 209 -4.36 -1.08 -13.52
N GLN A 210 -4.46 0.24 -13.31
CA GLN A 210 -5.72 0.98 -13.34
C GLN A 210 -6.31 1.11 -14.74
N ILE A 211 -5.47 1.29 -15.77
CA ILE A 211 -5.92 1.29 -17.17
C ILE A 211 -6.51 -0.08 -17.51
N VAL A 212 -5.78 -1.16 -17.22
CA VAL A 212 -6.23 -2.53 -17.50
C VAL A 212 -7.53 -2.84 -16.74
N ALA A 213 -7.60 -2.52 -15.45
CA ALA A 213 -8.80 -2.73 -14.64
C ALA A 213 -10.00 -1.93 -15.16
N THR A 214 -9.80 -0.67 -15.55
CA THR A 214 -10.89 0.18 -16.07
C THR A 214 -11.37 -0.31 -17.43
N CYS A 215 -10.47 -0.64 -18.36
CA CYS A 215 -10.84 -1.18 -19.67
C CYS A 215 -11.62 -2.48 -19.52
N LYS A 216 -11.16 -3.41 -18.67
CA LYS A 216 -11.85 -4.69 -18.45
C LYS A 216 -13.20 -4.52 -17.74
N ALA A 217 -13.31 -3.63 -16.75
CA ALA A 217 -14.59 -3.36 -16.08
C ALA A 217 -15.64 -2.69 -16.99
N VAL A 218 -15.19 -1.87 -17.96
CA VAL A 218 -16.08 -1.15 -18.88
C VAL A 218 -16.55 -2.02 -20.03
N GLN A 219 -15.65 -2.76 -20.67
CA GLN A 219 -15.97 -3.54 -21.87
C GLN A 219 -16.85 -4.74 -21.54
N GLY A 220 -16.59 -5.42 -20.41
CA GLY A 220 -17.23 -6.70 -20.11
C GLY A 220 -16.75 -7.77 -21.09
N ASP A 221 -16.18 -8.84 -20.58
CA ASP A 221 -15.60 -9.89 -21.42
C ASP A 221 -16.11 -11.23 -20.88
N LEU A 222 -16.65 -12.07 -21.78
CA LEU A 222 -17.17 -13.39 -21.42
C LEU A 222 -16.06 -14.26 -20.80
N ASP A 223 -14.81 -14.08 -21.22
CA ASP A 223 -13.63 -14.72 -20.64
C ASP A 223 -13.29 -14.24 -19.22
N PHE A 224 -13.79 -13.05 -18.84
CA PHE A 224 -13.55 -12.45 -17.52
C PHE A 224 -14.68 -12.74 -16.51
N SER A 225 -15.63 -13.63 -16.88
CA SER A 225 -16.82 -13.97 -16.08
C SER A 225 -17.69 -12.76 -15.71
N VAL A 226 -17.65 -11.70 -16.52
CA VAL A 226 -18.51 -10.52 -16.40
C VAL A 226 -19.24 -10.38 -17.74
N ALA A 227 -20.46 -10.91 -17.79
CA ALA A 227 -21.27 -10.92 -19.01
C ALA A 227 -21.73 -9.52 -19.44
N LYS A 228 -21.70 -8.53 -18.53
CA LYS A 228 -22.15 -7.16 -18.80
C LYS A 228 -21.23 -6.13 -18.15
N GLY A 229 -20.54 -5.36 -18.99
CA GLY A 229 -19.68 -4.26 -18.55
C GLY A 229 -20.47 -3.10 -17.93
N VAL A 230 -19.80 -2.35 -17.05
CA VAL A 230 -20.38 -1.23 -16.29
C VAL A 230 -20.57 0.01 -17.18
N GLY A 231 -19.85 0.13 -18.30
CA GLY A 231 -19.90 1.27 -19.20
C GLY A 231 -19.12 2.49 -18.67
N TRP A 232 -18.67 3.36 -19.59
CA TRP A 232 -17.82 4.52 -19.29
C TRP A 232 -18.41 5.52 -18.29
N PRO A 233 -19.71 5.91 -18.36
CA PRO A 233 -20.26 6.91 -17.45
C PRO A 233 -20.27 6.42 -15.99
N LYS A 234 -20.66 5.15 -15.78
CA LYS A 234 -20.70 4.55 -14.45
C LYS A 234 -19.29 4.33 -13.90
N ALA A 235 -18.35 3.90 -14.74
CA ALA A 235 -16.94 3.82 -14.37
C ALA A 235 -16.39 5.19 -13.92
N GLY A 236 -16.78 6.27 -14.60
CA GLY A 236 -16.48 7.64 -14.21
C GLY A 236 -16.99 8.01 -12.81
N LEU A 237 -18.21 7.61 -12.42
CA LEU A 237 -18.68 7.86 -11.06
C LEU A 237 -17.96 7.01 -10.01
N ILE A 238 -17.59 5.78 -10.34
CA ILE A 238 -16.73 4.95 -9.47
C ILE A 238 -15.37 5.62 -9.30
N TRP A 239 -14.78 6.18 -10.36
CA TRP A 239 -13.59 7.03 -10.29
C TRP A 239 -13.78 8.19 -9.32
N LEU A 240 -14.87 8.94 -9.47
CA LEU A 240 -15.16 10.07 -8.58
C LEU A 240 -15.32 9.65 -7.12
N TYR A 241 -16.08 8.58 -6.83
CA TYR A 241 -16.28 8.05 -5.48
C TYR A 241 -14.95 7.72 -4.80
N ASN A 242 -14.07 7.03 -5.51
CA ASN A 242 -12.75 6.65 -5.00
C ASN A 242 -11.80 7.85 -4.87
N PHE A 243 -11.94 8.85 -5.73
CA PHE A 243 -11.18 10.09 -5.61
C PHE A 243 -11.61 10.85 -4.35
N VAL A 244 -12.91 11.00 -4.09
CA VAL A 244 -13.39 11.60 -2.82
C VAL A 244 -12.89 10.81 -1.61
N LEU A 245 -12.90 9.47 -1.69
CA LEU A 245 -12.34 8.60 -0.66
C LEU A 245 -10.85 8.85 -0.43
N LEU A 246 -10.07 9.09 -1.49
CA LEU A 246 -8.66 9.45 -1.39
C LEU A 246 -8.47 10.76 -0.60
N PHE A 247 -9.31 11.77 -0.81
CA PHE A 247 -9.16 13.06 -0.12
C PHE A 247 -9.59 13.04 1.36
N ALA A 248 -10.52 12.16 1.75
CA ALA A 248 -11.05 12.14 3.12
C ALA A 248 -9.99 11.87 4.22
N PRO A 249 -9.11 10.85 4.12
CA PRO A 249 -8.03 10.63 5.09
C PRO A 249 -7.05 11.80 5.18
N VAL A 250 -6.76 12.44 4.04
CA VAL A 250 -5.85 13.60 3.95
C VAL A 250 -6.43 14.80 4.69
N LEU A 251 -7.72 15.06 4.51
CA LEU A 251 -8.43 16.12 5.22
C LEU A 251 -8.51 15.85 6.73
N ILE A 252 -8.74 14.60 7.13
CA ILE A 252 -8.80 14.20 8.54
C ILE A 252 -7.42 14.34 9.21
N CYS A 253 -6.34 13.88 8.58
CA CYS A 253 -5.00 14.08 9.13
C CYS A 253 -4.62 15.57 9.19
N ARG A 254 -5.09 16.39 8.24
CA ARG A 254 -4.85 17.84 8.24
C ARG A 254 -5.54 18.57 9.38
N SER A 255 -6.82 18.27 9.63
CA SER A 255 -7.55 18.87 10.74
C SER A 255 -6.97 18.49 12.10
N GLN A 256 -6.49 17.25 12.26
CA GLN A 256 -5.84 16.77 13.49
C GLN A 256 -4.51 17.49 13.77
N MET A 257 -3.70 17.77 12.74
CA MET A 257 -2.47 18.54 12.94
C MET A 257 -2.72 20.04 13.19
N GLU A 258 -3.72 20.64 12.54
CA GLU A 258 -4.13 22.02 12.82
C GLU A 258 -4.61 22.15 14.28
N ALA A 259 -5.39 21.18 14.77
CA ALA A 259 -5.79 21.11 16.18
C ALA A 259 -4.59 20.93 17.13
N CYS A 260 -3.60 20.11 16.76
CA CYS A 260 -2.42 19.88 17.59
C CYS A 260 -1.47 21.09 17.65
N LYS A 261 -1.39 21.89 16.58
CA LYS A 261 -0.64 23.16 16.56
C LYS A 261 -1.30 24.28 17.39
N ILE A 262 -2.61 24.20 17.63
CA ILE A 262 -3.34 25.17 18.45
C ILE A 262 -3.19 24.85 19.96
N CYS A 263 -2.78 23.63 20.31
CA CYS A 263 -2.56 23.19 21.69
C CYS A 263 -1.10 23.33 22.20
N LEU A 264 -0.19 23.91 21.42
CA LEU A 264 1.23 24.12 21.75
C LEU A 264 1.54 25.62 21.72
#